data_AF-A0A1B6HER3-F1
#
_entry.id   AF-A0A1B6HER3-F1
#
_cell.length_a   1.000
_cell.length_b   1.000
_cell.length_c   1.000
_cell.angle_alpha   90.00
_cell.angle_beta   90.00
_cell.angle_gamma   90.00
#
_symmetry.space_group_name_H-M   'P 1'
#
loop_
_entity.id
_entity.type
_entity.pdbx_description
1 polymer ?
#
loop_
_entity_poly.entity_id
_entity_poly.type
_entity_poly.pdbx_seq_one_letter_code
_entity_poly.pdbx_strand_id
1 'polypeptide(L)'
;FQGLPPVLSRPAFKSFQTLPMFLTTVLFAFDGIGMVFPIENNMKNPRRFLGCPGVLNIAILWLMSMYAGMGFFGYLRYGEATKGTITLNISTSSVMGQAVKIMVTLNVLCSYALFLYVPVEILWRVLEPKFEERRKTFYNYLLRLVLVLGTVMVAVLVPDLEPFV
;
A
#
# COMPACT_ATOMS: atom_id res chain seq x y z
N PHE A 1 -19.62 10.01 0.65
CA PHE A 1 -19.77 10.40 -0.77
C PHE A 1 -21.09 11.17 -0.94
N GLN A 2 -21.05 12.45 -1.33
CA GLN A 2 -22.26 13.23 -1.60
C GLN A 2 -22.60 13.18 -3.11
N GLY A 3 -23.88 13.01 -3.45
CA GLY A 3 -24.38 13.03 -4.84
C GLY A 3 -24.01 11.80 -5.67
N LEU A 4 -24.33 10.59 -5.17
CA LEU A 4 -24.11 9.35 -5.91
C LEU A 4 -25.17 9.19 -7.03
N PRO A 5 -24.77 8.94 -8.29
CA PRO A 5 -25.72 8.61 -9.33
C PRO A 5 -26.34 7.21 -9.12
N PRO A 6 -27.49 6.90 -9.75
CA PRO A 6 -28.11 5.58 -9.66
C PRO A 6 -27.15 4.46 -10.08
N VAL A 7 -27.19 3.30 -9.41
CA VAL A 7 -26.29 2.17 -9.68
C VAL A 7 -26.36 1.63 -11.11
N LEU A 8 -27.49 1.81 -11.79
CA LEU A 8 -27.68 1.43 -13.20
C LEU A 8 -27.08 2.40 -14.21
N SER A 9 -26.58 3.57 -13.76
CA SER A 9 -26.01 4.59 -14.65
C SER A 9 -24.62 4.25 -15.19
N ARG A 10 -23.99 3.18 -14.67
CA ARG A 10 -22.63 2.78 -15.02
C ARG A 10 -22.61 1.32 -15.50
N PRO A 11 -21.80 0.99 -16.52
CA PRO A 11 -21.67 -0.39 -16.96
C PRO A 11 -21.04 -1.23 -15.84
N ALA A 12 -21.69 -2.35 -15.50
CA ALA A 12 -21.20 -3.29 -14.50
C ALA A 12 -19.93 -4.03 -14.96
N PHE A 13 -19.71 -4.11 -16.28
CA PHE A 13 -18.54 -4.72 -16.89
C PHE A 13 -18.07 -3.84 -18.06
N LYS A 14 -16.78 -3.47 -18.06
CA LYS A 14 -16.19 -2.66 -19.13
C LYS A 14 -15.81 -3.52 -20.35
N SER A 15 -14.84 -4.43 -20.19
CA SER A 15 -14.36 -5.31 -21.27
C SER A 15 -13.41 -6.38 -20.73
N PHE A 16 -13.26 -7.49 -21.47
CA PHE A 16 -12.23 -8.50 -21.19
C PHE A 16 -10.80 -7.97 -21.39
N GLN A 17 -10.61 -6.95 -22.23
CA GLN A 17 -9.30 -6.33 -22.46
C GLN A 17 -8.76 -5.57 -21.24
N THR A 18 -9.65 -5.10 -20.36
CA THR A 18 -9.27 -4.40 -19.12
C THR A 18 -9.07 -5.34 -17.93
N LEU A 19 -9.33 -6.65 -18.11
CA LEU A 19 -9.21 -7.65 -17.06
C LEU A 19 -7.77 -7.79 -16.52
N PRO A 20 -6.70 -7.80 -17.36
CA PRO A 20 -5.34 -7.86 -16.86
C PRO A 20 -4.97 -6.67 -15.96
N MET A 21 -5.34 -5.44 -16.38
CA MET A 21 -5.11 -4.24 -15.56
C MET A 21 -5.84 -4.32 -14.22
N PHE A 22 -7.10 -4.76 -14.22
CA PHE A 22 -7.85 -4.97 -12.99
C PHE A 22 -7.17 -5.98 -12.05
N LEU A 23 -6.70 -7.11 -12.58
CA LEU A 23 -6.01 -8.12 -11.77
C LEU A 23 -4.70 -7.57 -11.19
N THR A 24 -3.91 -6.83 -11.97
CA THR A 24 -2.68 -6.16 -11.50
C THR A 24 -2.99 -5.19 -10.37
N THR A 25 -4.00 -4.33 -10.53
CA THR A 25 -4.40 -3.36 -9.51
C THR A 25 -4.87 -4.04 -8.22
N VAL A 26 -5.63 -5.13 -8.34
CA VAL A 26 -6.06 -5.92 -7.17
C VAL A 26 -4.87 -6.56 -6.48
N LEU A 27 -3.96 -7.19 -7.23
CA LEU A 27 -2.75 -7.79 -6.66
C LEU A 27 -1.87 -6.75 -5.97
N PHE A 28 -1.72 -5.56 -6.57
CA PHE A 28 -1.02 -4.43 -5.97
C PHE A 28 -1.68 -3.94 -4.69
N ALA A 29 -3.02 -3.91 -4.62
CA ALA A 29 -3.74 -3.52 -3.42
C ALA A 29 -3.56 -4.53 -2.26
N PHE A 30 -3.34 -5.81 -2.56
CA PHE A 30 -3.03 -6.85 -1.57
C PHE A 30 -1.54 -7.00 -1.27
N ASP A 31 -0.70 -6.15 -1.84
CA ASP A 31 0.72 -6.15 -1.51
C ASP A 31 0.93 -5.83 -0.02
N GLY A 32 1.99 -6.39 0.57
CA GLY A 32 2.22 -6.39 2.00
C GLY A 32 2.50 -7.77 2.60
N ILE A 33 2.51 -8.83 1.78
CA ILE A 33 2.90 -10.18 2.23
C ILE A 33 4.30 -10.20 2.86
N GLY A 34 5.20 -9.30 2.44
CA GLY A 34 6.53 -9.14 3.03
C GLY A 34 6.53 -8.77 4.52
N MET A 35 5.45 -8.14 5.02
CA MET A 35 5.32 -7.76 6.43
C MET A 35 4.65 -8.84 7.29
N VAL A 36 4.13 -9.90 6.68
CA VAL A 36 3.43 -10.98 7.38
C VAL A 36 4.34 -11.70 8.37
N PHE A 37 5.59 -12.00 7.96
CA PHE A 37 6.55 -12.68 8.84
C PHE A 37 6.99 -11.85 10.05
N PRO A 38 7.38 -10.56 9.91
CA PRO A 38 7.62 -9.71 11.06
C PRO A 38 6.42 -9.58 11.99
N ILE A 39 5.20 -9.48 11.45
CA ILE A 39 3.97 -9.39 12.24
C ILE A 39 3.77 -10.68 13.04
N GLU A 40 3.86 -11.84 12.37
CA GLU A 40 3.74 -13.14 13.03
C GLU A 40 4.79 -13.31 14.14
N ASN A 41 6.04 -12.93 13.90
CA ASN A 41 7.13 -13.03 14.87
C ASN A 41 6.92 -12.14 16.11
N ASN A 42 6.20 -11.02 15.96
CA ASN A 42 5.88 -10.12 17.06
C ASN A 42 4.56 -10.47 17.79
N MET A 43 3.86 -11.53 17.38
CA MET A 43 2.64 -11.96 18.06
C MET A 43 2.93 -12.78 19.31
N LYS A 44 2.12 -12.56 20.36
CA LYS A 44 2.15 -13.37 21.59
C LYS A 44 1.91 -14.87 21.33
N ASN A 45 1.13 -15.21 20.30
CA ASN A 45 0.79 -16.59 19.92
C ASN A 45 0.87 -16.77 18.38
N PRO A 46 2.05 -17.00 17.80
CA PRO A 46 2.23 -17.10 16.35
C PRO A 46 1.42 -18.25 15.74
N ARG A 47 1.26 -19.38 16.45
CA ARG A 47 0.48 -20.54 15.98
C ARG A 47 -1.00 -20.24 15.70
N ARG A 48 -1.57 -19.16 16.24
CA ARG A 48 -2.96 -18.73 15.99
C ARG A 48 -3.08 -17.76 14.81
N PHE A 49 -1.97 -17.30 14.25
CA PHE A 49 -1.96 -16.36 13.13
C PHE A 49 -2.59 -16.99 11.87
N LEU A 50 -2.16 -18.22 11.53
CA LEU A 50 -2.63 -19.03 10.41
C LEU A 50 -3.72 -20.06 10.77
N GLY A 51 -4.19 -20.11 12.02
CA GLY A 51 -5.22 -21.06 12.45
C GLY A 51 -6.58 -20.87 11.74
N CYS A 52 -7.58 -21.69 12.07
CA CYS A 52 -8.97 -21.50 11.62
C CYS A 52 -9.89 -21.30 12.83
N PRO A 53 -10.52 -20.11 13.04
CA PRO A 53 -10.35 -18.85 12.30
C PRO A 53 -9.14 -18.05 12.81
N GLY A 54 -8.13 -17.90 11.95
CA GLY A 54 -6.88 -17.22 12.25
C GLY A 54 -7.00 -15.72 12.05
N VAL A 55 -6.12 -14.98 12.73
CA VAL A 55 -6.08 -13.51 12.66
C VAL A 55 -5.89 -13.04 11.22
N LEU A 56 -5.08 -13.75 10.43
CA LEU A 56 -4.83 -13.42 9.04
C LEU A 56 -6.10 -13.51 8.17
N ASN A 57 -6.86 -14.60 8.27
CA ASN A 57 -8.05 -14.81 7.44
C ASN A 57 -9.14 -13.76 7.75
N ILE A 58 -9.33 -13.42 9.03
CA ILE A 58 -10.28 -12.39 9.44
C ILE A 58 -9.83 -11.02 8.93
N ALA A 59 -8.55 -10.69 9.06
CA ALA A 59 -8.00 -9.41 8.61
C ALA A 59 -8.12 -9.25 7.08
N ILE A 60 -7.76 -10.28 6.30
CA ILE A 60 -7.88 -10.26 4.84
C ILE A 60 -9.34 -10.14 4.42
N LEU A 61 -10.26 -10.89 5.02
CA LEU A 61 -11.69 -10.80 4.70
C LEU A 61 -12.25 -9.40 4.97
N TRP A 62 -11.86 -8.81 6.10
CA TRP A 62 -12.26 -7.44 6.44
C TRP A 62 -11.67 -6.41 5.48
N LEU A 63 -10.40 -6.56 5.11
CA LEU A 63 -9.72 -5.69 4.14
C LEU A 63 -10.36 -5.76 2.76
N MET A 64 -10.64 -6.98 2.28
CA MET A 64 -11.36 -7.23 1.02
C MET A 64 -12.70 -6.50 0.98
N SER A 65 -13.48 -6.60 2.07
CA SER A 65 -14.77 -5.92 2.21
C SER A 65 -14.64 -4.39 2.10
N MET A 66 -13.68 -3.81 2.82
CA MET A 66 -13.43 -2.36 2.80
C MET A 66 -12.95 -1.87 1.42
N TYR A 67 -12.04 -2.61 0.79
CA TYR A 67 -11.55 -2.28 -0.56
C TYR A 67 -12.64 -2.40 -1.62
N ALA A 68 -13.47 -3.46 -1.57
CA ALA A 68 -14.60 -3.61 -2.45
C ALA A 68 -15.60 -2.44 -2.29
N GLY A 69 -15.91 -2.06 -1.04
CA GLY A 69 -16.77 -0.92 -0.76
C GLY A 69 -16.21 0.40 -1.29
N MET A 70 -14.94 0.71 -1.01
CA MET A 70 -14.28 1.92 -1.50
C MET A 70 -14.19 1.96 -3.03
N GLY A 71 -13.86 0.84 -3.68
CA GLY A 71 -13.81 0.71 -5.13
C GLY A 71 -15.18 0.93 -5.77
N PHE A 72 -16.22 0.31 -5.22
CA PHE A 72 -17.60 0.44 -5.72
C PHE A 72 -18.10 1.89 -5.63
N PHE A 73 -18.05 2.50 -4.45
CA PHE A 73 -18.53 3.88 -4.27
C PHE A 73 -17.64 4.91 -4.98
N GLY A 74 -16.33 4.65 -5.08
CA GLY A 74 -15.39 5.47 -5.83
C GLY A 74 -15.71 5.52 -7.31
N TYR A 75 -15.88 4.34 -7.93
CA TYR A 75 -16.24 4.25 -9.35
C TYR A 75 -17.64 4.81 -9.62
N LEU A 76 -18.60 4.58 -8.72
CA LEU A 76 -19.95 5.13 -8.87
C LEU A 76 -19.93 6.67 -8.90
N ARG A 77 -19.07 7.32 -8.10
CA ARG A 77 -18.97 8.79 -8.03
C ARG A 77 -18.22 9.43 -9.20
N TYR A 78 -17.08 8.87 -9.58
CA TYR A 78 -16.16 9.49 -10.56
C TYR A 78 -16.27 8.87 -11.97
N GLY A 79 -16.79 7.65 -12.10
CA GLY A 79 -16.94 6.96 -13.37
C GLY A 79 -15.62 6.85 -14.13
N GLU A 80 -15.64 7.20 -15.41
CA GLU A 80 -14.44 7.14 -16.28
C GLU A 80 -13.41 8.25 -16.01
N ALA A 81 -13.76 9.28 -15.24
CA ALA A 81 -12.82 10.33 -14.82
C ALA A 81 -11.96 9.92 -13.62
N THR A 82 -12.02 8.64 -13.20
CA THR A 82 -11.24 8.12 -12.09
C THR A 82 -9.76 8.02 -12.49
N LYS A 83 -8.94 8.93 -11.97
CA LYS A 83 -7.47 8.82 -12.04
C LYS A 83 -6.93 7.60 -11.28
N GLY A 84 -5.69 7.18 -11.58
CA GLY A 84 -5.03 6.00 -11.01
C GLY A 84 -4.99 5.89 -9.48
N THR A 85 -5.21 6.98 -8.73
CA THR A 85 -5.52 6.89 -7.30
C THR A 85 -6.75 7.73 -6.95
N ILE A 86 -7.60 7.20 -6.06
CA ILE A 86 -8.85 7.87 -5.66
C ILE A 86 -8.58 9.21 -4.96
N THR A 87 -7.45 9.33 -4.26
CA THR A 87 -7.01 10.55 -3.56
C THR A 87 -6.82 11.74 -4.52
N LEU A 88 -6.40 11.49 -5.77
CA LEU A 88 -6.24 12.52 -6.79
C LEU A 88 -7.57 13.08 -7.28
N ASN A 89 -8.65 12.30 -7.19
CA ASN A 89 -9.98 12.72 -7.63
C ASN A 89 -10.72 13.57 -6.57
N ILE A 90 -10.24 13.58 -5.32
CA ILE A 90 -10.86 14.35 -4.24
C ILE A 90 -10.61 15.86 -4.45
N SER A 91 -11.70 16.64 -4.45
CA SER A 91 -11.64 18.11 -4.57
C SER A 91 -10.84 18.73 -3.42
N THR A 92 -9.84 19.57 -3.72
CA THR A 92 -9.07 20.31 -2.70
C THR A 92 -9.82 21.57 -2.22
N SER A 93 -10.88 21.98 -2.91
CA SER A 93 -11.64 23.21 -2.59
C SER A 93 -12.49 23.10 -1.32
N SER A 94 -12.81 21.88 -0.87
CA SER A 94 -13.58 21.67 0.36
C SER A 94 -12.67 21.31 1.53
N VAL A 95 -12.97 21.86 2.71
CA VAL A 95 -12.24 21.59 3.96
C VAL A 95 -12.18 20.09 4.25
N MET A 96 -13.26 19.36 3.97
CA MET A 96 -13.31 17.91 4.15
C MET A 96 -12.40 17.16 3.17
N GLY A 97 -12.30 17.61 1.92
CA GLY A 97 -11.39 17.02 0.95
C GLY A 97 -9.91 17.25 1.32
N GLN A 98 -9.59 18.43 1.85
CA GLN A 98 -8.25 18.74 2.36
C GLN A 98 -7.89 17.89 3.58
N ALA A 99 -8.81 17.73 4.54
CA ALA A 99 -8.60 16.87 5.71
C ALA A 99 -8.30 15.40 5.31
N VAL A 100 -9.06 14.85 4.36
CA VAL A 100 -8.82 13.48 3.86
C VAL A 100 -7.46 13.37 3.19
N LYS A 101 -7.07 14.35 2.35
CA LYS A 101 -5.73 14.35 1.73
C LYS A 101 -4.62 14.36 2.77
N ILE A 102 -4.73 15.20 3.80
CA ILE A 102 -3.74 15.25 4.90
C ILE A 102 -3.65 13.89 5.61
N MET A 103 -4.79 13.27 5.95
CA MET A 103 -4.81 11.94 6.58
C MET A 103 -4.15 10.87 5.69
N VAL A 104 -4.43 10.89 4.38
CA VAL A 104 -3.79 9.96 3.43
C VAL A 104 -2.29 10.21 3.35
N THR A 105 -1.83 11.46 3.29
CA THR A 105 -0.40 11.80 3.28
C THR A 105 0.29 11.32 4.57
N LEU A 106 -0.31 11.54 5.73
CA LEU A 106 0.22 11.04 7.01
C LEU A 106 0.26 9.51 7.03
N ASN A 107 -0.78 8.84 6.53
CA ASN A 107 -0.79 7.39 6.42
C ASN A 107 0.37 6.88 5.56
N VAL A 108 0.57 7.45 4.37
CA VAL A 108 1.68 7.07 3.47
C VAL A 108 3.04 7.30 4.14
N LEU A 109 3.22 8.40 4.85
CA LEU A 109 4.46 8.70 5.58
C LEU A 109 4.75 7.66 6.67
N CYS A 110 3.73 7.27 7.43
CA CYS A 110 3.85 6.21 8.44
C CYS A 110 4.11 4.83 7.80
N SER A 111 3.38 4.48 6.75
CA SER A 111 3.54 3.20 6.05
C SER A 111 4.92 3.04 5.39
N TYR A 112 5.49 4.14 4.88
CA TYR A 112 6.83 4.11 4.28
C TYR A 112 7.91 3.63 5.27
N ALA A 113 7.83 4.07 6.53
CA ALA A 113 8.75 3.61 7.57
C ALA A 113 8.64 2.10 7.83
N LEU A 114 7.42 1.55 7.77
CA LEU A 114 7.17 0.12 7.93
C LEU A 114 7.65 -0.69 6.71
N PHE A 115 7.42 -0.19 5.49
CA PHE A 115 7.87 -0.88 4.29
C PHE A 115 9.40 -0.93 4.17
N LEU A 116 10.12 0.10 4.65
CA LEU A 116 11.58 0.06 4.69
C LEU A 116 12.16 -0.82 5.80
N TYR A 117 11.39 -1.12 6.84
CA TYR A 117 11.88 -1.91 7.97
C TYR A 117 12.32 -3.32 7.52
N VAL A 118 11.48 -4.02 6.74
CA VAL A 118 11.74 -5.40 6.34
C VAL A 118 12.97 -5.53 5.42
N PRO A 119 13.11 -4.74 4.33
CA PRO A 119 14.30 -4.77 3.50
C PRO A 119 15.56 -4.39 4.27
N VAL A 120 15.50 -3.37 5.13
CA VAL A 120 16.66 -2.96 5.94
C VAL A 120 17.09 -4.10 6.85
N GLU A 121 16.16 -4.77 7.52
CA GLU A 121 16.47 -5.89 8.40
C GLU A 121 17.08 -7.08 7.63
N ILE A 122 16.50 -7.44 6.49
CA ILE A 122 17.01 -8.54 5.64
C ILE A 122 18.42 -8.21 5.13
N LEU A 123 18.63 -7.02 4.55
CA LEU A 123 19.93 -6.60 4.05
C LEU A 123 20.96 -6.53 5.18
N TRP A 124 20.57 -6.00 6.34
CA TRP A 124 21.46 -5.92 7.49
C TRP A 124 21.89 -7.30 7.96
N ARG A 125 20.99 -8.28 8.08
CA ARG A 125 21.34 -9.66 8.48
C ARG A 125 22.36 -10.31 7.52
N VAL A 126 22.31 -10.00 6.23
CA VAL A 126 23.26 -10.52 5.23
C VAL A 126 24.62 -9.81 5.28
N LEU A 127 24.63 -8.53 5.64
CA LEU A 127 25.80 -7.66 5.61
C LEU A 127 26.56 -7.61 6.94
N GLU A 128 25.85 -7.70 8.07
CA GLU A 128 26.39 -7.67 9.43
C GLU A 128 27.59 -8.60 9.65
N PRO A 129 27.59 -9.88 9.24
CA PRO A 129 28.72 -10.78 9.49
C PRO A 129 29.99 -10.41 8.71
N LYS A 130 29.91 -9.48 7.75
CA LYS A 130 31.04 -9.07 6.92
C LYS A 130 31.80 -7.86 7.47
N PHE A 131 31.32 -7.23 8.54
CA PHE A 131 31.86 -5.97 9.05
C PHE A 131 32.39 -6.07 10.49
N GLU A 132 33.49 -5.37 10.76
CA GLU A 132 34.07 -5.24 12.10
C GLU A 132 33.10 -4.51 13.05
N GLU A 133 32.99 -5.01 14.29
CA GLU A 133 32.09 -4.50 15.35
C GLU A 133 32.16 -2.97 15.53
N ARG A 134 33.35 -2.39 15.44
CA ARG A 134 33.58 -0.95 15.65
C ARG A 134 32.93 -0.06 14.57
N ARG A 135 32.70 -0.59 13.37
CA ARG A 135 32.12 0.16 12.23
C ARG A 135 30.69 -0.25 11.90
N LYS A 136 30.12 -1.26 12.58
CA LYS A 136 28.76 -1.75 12.30
C LYS A 136 27.70 -0.65 12.36
N THR A 137 27.75 0.21 13.39
CA THR A 137 26.80 1.33 13.53
C THR A 137 26.86 2.27 12.32
N PHE A 138 28.06 2.61 11.85
CA PHE A 138 28.24 3.47 10.68
C PHE A 138 27.67 2.83 9.41
N TYR A 139 27.98 1.55 9.15
CA TYR A 139 27.48 0.84 7.98
C TYR A 139 25.95 0.65 8.01
N ASN A 140 25.33 0.51 9.18
CA ASN A 140 23.88 0.43 9.32
C ASN A 140 23.21 1.75 8.91
N TYR A 141 23.72 2.89 9.38
CA TYR A 141 23.21 4.19 8.95
C TYR A 141 23.45 4.44 7.46
N LEU A 142 24.62 4.05 6.93
CA LEU A 142 24.94 4.17 5.51
C LEU A 142 23.98 3.33 4.64
N LEU A 143 23.69 2.09 5.04
CA LEU A 143 22.73 1.22 4.35
C LEU A 143 21.35 1.87 4.27
N ARG A 144 20.85 2.40 5.40
CA ARG A 144 19.56 3.09 5.47
C ARG A 144 19.54 4.31 4.57
N LEU A 145 20.60 5.12 4.59
CA LEU A 145 20.72 6.31 3.74
C LEU A 145 20.66 5.93 2.25
N VAL A 146 21.42 4.92 1.83
CA VAL A 146 21.46 4.46 0.44
C VAL A 146 20.10 3.95 -0.01
N LEU A 147 19.40 3.17 0.82
CA LEU A 147 18.06 2.66 0.50
C LEU A 147 17.05 3.80 0.35
N VAL A 148 17.04 4.76 1.27
CA VAL A 148 16.15 5.93 1.18
C VAL A 148 16.46 6.75 -0.08
N LEU A 149 17.73 7.08 -0.34
CA LEU A 149 18.14 7.80 -1.55
C LEU A 149 17.76 7.05 -2.83
N GLY A 150 17.91 5.73 -2.84
CA GLY A 150 17.48 4.89 -3.95
C GLY A 150 15.98 5.01 -4.22
N THR A 151 15.14 4.93 -3.18
CA THR A 151 13.69 5.10 -3.36
C THR A 151 13.30 6.52 -3.81
N VAL A 152 13.99 7.56 -3.33
CA VAL A 152 13.77 8.94 -3.76
C VAL A 152 14.15 9.11 -5.23
N MET A 153 15.27 8.52 -5.66
CA MET A 153 15.70 8.55 -7.06
C MET A 153 14.66 7.91 -7.98
N VAL A 154 14.13 6.74 -7.60
CA VAL A 154 13.06 6.07 -8.36
C VAL A 154 11.81 6.94 -8.43
N ALA A 155 11.41 7.57 -7.31
CA ALA A 155 10.25 8.46 -7.27
C ALA A 155 10.40 9.71 -8.16
N VAL A 156 11.63 10.23 -8.33
CA VAL A 156 11.92 11.34 -9.24
C VAL A 156 11.92 10.88 -10.71
N LEU A 157 12.41 9.67 -10.98
CA LEU A 157 12.49 9.12 -12.33
C LEU A 157 11.13 8.72 -12.91
N VAL A 158 10.21 8.21 -12.08
CA VAL A 158 8.86 7.84 -12.52
C VAL A 158 7.80 8.44 -11.60
N PRO A 159 7.26 9.62 -11.96
CA PRO A 159 6.28 10.33 -11.13
C PRO A 159 4.87 9.75 -11.24
N ASP A 160 4.57 9.02 -12.32
CA ASP A 160 3.25 8.44 -12.58
C ASP A 160 3.16 7.02 -12.01
N LEU A 161 2.11 6.78 -11.22
CA LEU A 161 1.84 5.49 -10.60
C LEU A 161 1.02 4.56 -11.50
N GLU A 162 0.29 5.10 -12.48
CA GLU A 162 -0.57 4.31 -13.39
C GLU A 162 0.18 3.22 -14.18
N PRO A 163 1.43 3.40 -14.66
CA PRO A 163 2.15 2.35 -15.37
C PRO A 163 2.52 1.13 -14.51
N PHE A 164 2.48 1.25 -13.18
CA PHE A 164 2.87 0.19 -12.25
C PHE A 164 1.68 -0.55 -11.62
N VAL A 165 0.45 -0.08 -11.87
CA VAL A 165 -0.80 -0.53 -11.21
C VAL A 165 -1.79 -1.09 -12.22
#